data_AF-A0A5E4LZM8-F1
#
_entry.id   AF-A0A5E4LZM8-F1
#
_cell.length_a   1.000
_cell.length_b   1.000
_cell.length_c   1.000
_cell.angle_alpha   90.00
_cell.angle_beta   90.00
_cell.angle_gamma   90.00
#
_symmetry.space_group_name_H-M   'P 1'
#
loop_
_entity.id
_entity.type
_entity.pdbx_description
1 polymer ?
#
loop_
_entity_poly.entity_id
_entity_poly.type
_entity_poly.pdbx_seq_one_letter_code
_entity_poly.pdbx_strand_id
1 'polypeptide(L)'
;MYNAKRLNALAKPKQLPDLRYMQYTQSVSKSAVQYTLPKTSRIWDLSKPKNRQLNPRQHKVLKTIFNEDRNPNKYEGIRYRIIELAQPKLENRHVHNTCVEIPPEKSYRRPFEKQTAWLKKNSAPRKMYRPPITKKNYTKLSEAEIERFFERLAMVPESKRKKTITKEHKPKINTLPDSMLTSVNHLSVPRKLASEMRLNFEFDPYIIPPEVLNHKASKRTQELAEPKVYETSNLKDAVRENPFEISRSALKYKATPLIKKLAMPKQYD
;
A
#
# COMPACT_ATOMS: atom_id res chain seq x y z
N MET A 1 1.10 -19.08 -54.75
CA MET A 1 0.40 -20.25 -54.16
C MET A 1 0.70 -20.55 -52.67
N TYR A 2 1.59 -19.82 -51.98
CA TYR A 2 1.98 -20.14 -50.59
C TYR A 2 1.01 -19.65 -49.48
N ASN A 3 0.05 -18.76 -49.77
CA ASN A 3 -0.84 -18.20 -48.76
C ASN A 3 -2.04 -19.09 -48.39
N ALA A 4 -2.50 -19.96 -49.29
CA ALA A 4 -3.68 -20.81 -49.05
C ALA A 4 -3.42 -21.87 -47.96
N LYS A 5 -2.19 -22.43 -47.90
CA LYS A 5 -1.83 -23.42 -46.87
C LYS A 5 -1.83 -22.83 -45.46
N ARG A 6 -1.45 -21.56 -45.31
CA ARG A 6 -1.42 -20.88 -44.00
C ARG A 6 -2.81 -20.52 -43.50
N LEU A 7 -3.70 -20.07 -44.40
CA LEU A 7 -5.10 -19.79 -44.06
C LEU A 7 -5.83 -21.08 -43.65
N ASN A 8 -5.62 -22.19 -44.36
CA ASN A 8 -6.23 -23.48 -44.00
C ASN A 8 -5.67 -24.07 -42.69
N ALA A 9 -4.45 -23.72 -42.29
CA ALA A 9 -3.90 -24.14 -41.00
C ALA A 9 -4.49 -23.36 -39.81
N LEU A 10 -4.85 -22.10 -40.02
CA LEU A 10 -5.47 -21.23 -39.00
C LEU A 10 -6.98 -21.46 -38.84
N ALA A 11 -7.64 -21.99 -39.88
CA ALA A 11 -9.07 -22.27 -39.87
C ALA A 11 -9.46 -23.57 -39.14
N LYS A 12 -8.49 -24.41 -38.73
CA LYS A 12 -8.81 -25.64 -37.99
C LYS A 12 -9.07 -25.30 -36.51
N PRO A 13 -10.27 -25.61 -35.97
CA PRO A 13 -10.54 -25.42 -34.55
C PRO A 13 -9.55 -26.26 -33.74
N LYS A 14 -8.93 -25.65 -32.73
CA LYS A 14 -8.05 -26.37 -31.79
C LYS A 14 -8.90 -27.42 -31.08
N GLN A 15 -8.69 -28.68 -31.40
CA GLN A 15 -9.23 -29.79 -30.62
C GLN A 15 -8.59 -29.71 -29.23
N LEU A 16 -9.39 -29.37 -28.23
CA LEU A 16 -8.99 -29.47 -26.83
C LEU A 16 -8.74 -30.96 -26.55
N PRO A 17 -7.63 -31.34 -25.90
CA PRO A 17 -7.39 -32.73 -25.55
C PRO A 17 -8.54 -33.21 -24.65
N ASP A 18 -9.04 -34.42 -24.93
CA ASP A 18 -10.05 -35.10 -24.11
C ASP A 18 -9.59 -35.13 -22.65
N LEU A 19 -10.19 -34.26 -21.84
CA LEU A 19 -10.03 -34.27 -20.39
C LEU A 19 -10.79 -35.48 -19.86
N ARG A 20 -10.15 -36.65 -19.93
CA ARG A 20 -10.56 -37.80 -19.12
C ARG A 20 -10.45 -37.37 -17.67
N TYR A 21 -11.59 -37.06 -17.06
CA TYR A 21 -11.71 -36.80 -15.65
C TYR A 21 -11.15 -38.01 -14.89
N MET A 22 -9.98 -37.86 -14.28
CA MET A 22 -9.54 -38.79 -13.24
C MET A 22 -10.49 -38.61 -12.06
N GLN A 23 -11.47 -39.50 -11.93
CA GLN A 23 -12.29 -39.65 -10.75
C GLN A 23 -11.38 -40.12 -9.60
N TYR A 24 -10.81 -39.19 -8.85
CA TYR A 24 -10.20 -39.50 -7.56
C TYR A 24 -11.32 -39.58 -6.51
N THR A 25 -11.98 -40.73 -6.44
CA THR A 25 -12.78 -41.10 -5.27
C THR A 25 -11.85 -41.69 -4.22
N GLN A 26 -11.17 -40.83 -3.45
CA GLN A 26 -10.68 -41.24 -2.14
C GLN A 26 -11.56 -40.55 -1.11
N SER A 27 -12.50 -41.32 -0.55
CA SER A 27 -13.21 -40.97 0.67
C SER A 27 -12.19 -40.89 1.80
N VAL A 28 -11.70 -39.68 2.10
CA VAL A 28 -10.91 -39.45 3.31
C VAL A 28 -11.86 -39.63 4.49
N SER A 29 -11.75 -40.77 5.16
CA SER A 29 -12.45 -41.06 6.40
C SER A 29 -12.14 -39.96 7.42
N LYS A 30 -13.18 -39.31 7.94
CA LYS A 30 -13.12 -38.39 9.09
C LYS A 30 -12.83 -39.16 10.39
N SER A 31 -11.84 -40.04 10.39
CA SER A 31 -11.27 -40.56 11.63
C SER A 31 -10.47 -39.41 12.25
N ALA A 32 -11.13 -38.67 13.13
CA ALA A 32 -10.49 -37.74 14.03
C ALA A 32 -9.36 -38.49 14.74
N VAL A 33 -8.12 -38.28 14.29
CA VAL A 33 -6.95 -38.73 15.01
C VAL A 33 -6.90 -37.87 16.26
N GLN A 34 -7.44 -38.40 17.35
CA GLN A 34 -7.31 -37.83 18.68
C GLN A 34 -5.85 -37.96 19.11
N TYR A 35 -5.02 -37.04 18.64
CA TYR A 35 -3.69 -36.86 19.21
C TYR A 35 -3.88 -36.31 20.63
N THR A 36 -3.81 -37.18 21.63
CA THR A 36 -3.70 -36.78 23.03
C THR A 36 -2.32 -36.16 23.23
N LEU A 37 -2.21 -34.86 22.95
CA LEU A 37 -0.99 -34.11 23.24
C LEU A 37 -0.72 -34.17 24.76
N PRO A 38 0.53 -34.42 25.20
CA PRO A 38 0.86 -34.38 26.61
C PRO A 38 0.54 -32.99 27.17
N LYS A 39 -0.16 -32.95 28.31
CA LYS A 39 -0.65 -31.74 29.00
C LYS A 39 0.46 -30.78 29.48
N THR A 40 1.72 -31.12 29.23
CA THR A 40 2.90 -30.30 29.54
C THR A 40 3.53 -29.68 28.30
N SER A 41 3.02 -29.99 27.10
CA SER A 41 3.54 -29.40 25.86
C SER A 41 3.09 -27.94 25.73
N ARG A 42 4.00 -27.09 25.27
CA ARG A 42 3.71 -25.69 24.93
C ARG A 42 2.52 -25.55 23.97
N ILE A 43 2.36 -26.52 23.07
CA ILE A 43 1.24 -26.57 22.12
C ILE A 43 -0.08 -26.76 22.87
N TRP A 44 -0.13 -27.61 23.90
CA TRP A 44 -1.31 -27.77 24.73
C TRP A 44 -1.65 -26.49 25.51
N ASP A 45 -0.68 -25.79 26.08
CA ASP A 45 -0.92 -24.51 26.76
C ASP A 45 -1.40 -23.40 25.82
N LEU A 46 -0.94 -23.41 24.57
CA LEU A 46 -1.43 -22.48 23.53
C LEU A 46 -2.81 -22.86 23.00
N SER A 47 -3.18 -24.15 23.07
CA SER A 47 -4.49 -24.65 22.64
C SER A 47 -5.61 -24.31 23.61
N LYS A 48 -5.28 -23.98 24.87
CA LYS A 48 -6.29 -23.52 25.82
C LYS A 48 -6.86 -22.18 25.34
N PRO A 49 -8.18 -22.07 25.16
CA PRO A 49 -8.79 -20.78 24.86
C PRO A 49 -8.42 -19.82 25.98
N LYS A 50 -7.79 -18.70 25.62
CA LYS A 50 -7.45 -17.65 26.59
C LYS A 50 -8.77 -17.08 27.11
N ASN A 51 -9.26 -17.61 28.23
CA ASN A 51 -10.34 -17.04 29.02
C ASN A 51 -9.84 -15.70 29.58
N ARG A 52 -9.84 -14.67 28.74
CA ARG A 52 -9.69 -13.29 29.18
C ARG A 52 -10.91 -13.03 30.05
N GLN A 53 -10.70 -12.88 31.36
CA GLN A 53 -11.75 -12.35 32.21
C GLN A 53 -12.15 -11.00 31.60
N LEU A 54 -13.43 -10.90 31.19
CA LEU A 54 -14.00 -9.68 30.66
C LEU A 54 -13.76 -8.59 31.70
N ASN A 55 -12.99 -7.57 31.32
CA ASN A 55 -12.72 -6.45 32.20
C ASN A 55 -14.07 -5.80 32.53
N PRO A 56 -14.56 -5.86 33.79
CA PRO A 56 -15.93 -5.48 34.13
C PRO A 56 -16.21 -3.99 33.86
N ARG A 57 -15.16 -3.19 33.68
CA ARG A 57 -15.25 -1.76 33.35
C ARG A 57 -15.46 -1.46 31.87
N GLN A 58 -15.14 -2.38 30.96
CA GLN A 58 -15.14 -2.10 29.50
C GLN A 58 -16.42 -2.55 28.79
N HIS A 59 -17.26 -3.37 29.43
CA HIS A 59 -18.54 -3.81 28.87
C HIS A 59 -19.74 -3.20 29.61
N LYS A 60 -19.75 -1.89 29.82
CA LYS A 60 -21.04 -1.19 29.81
C LYS A 60 -21.46 -1.10 28.34
N VAL A 61 -22.03 -2.19 27.83
CA VAL A 61 -22.75 -2.20 26.57
C VAL A 61 -23.81 -1.11 26.70
N LEU A 62 -23.63 0.01 26.00
CA LEU A 62 -24.66 1.01 25.83
C LEU A 62 -25.78 0.32 25.06
N LYS A 63 -26.70 -0.33 25.77
CA LYS A 63 -27.97 -0.77 25.21
C LYS A 63 -28.66 0.51 24.74
N THR A 64 -28.53 0.82 23.46
CA THR A 64 -29.36 1.83 22.80
C THR A 64 -30.74 1.21 22.63
N ILE A 65 -31.47 1.09 23.74
CA ILE A 65 -32.92 0.95 23.69
C ILE A 65 -33.40 2.29 23.12
N PHE A 66 -33.88 2.24 21.88
CA PHE A 66 -34.65 3.33 21.30
C PHE A 66 -35.96 3.41 22.10
N ASN A 67 -35.93 4.10 23.25
CA ASN A 67 -37.14 4.63 23.86
C ASN A 67 -37.53 5.87 23.05
N GLU A 68 -38.74 5.84 22.51
CA GLU A 68 -39.35 6.93 21.74
C GLU A 68 -39.74 8.12 22.63
N ASP A 69 -39.74 7.95 23.96
CA ASP A 69 -39.99 9.01 24.93
C ASP A 69 -38.71 9.81 25.23
N ARG A 70 -38.26 10.60 24.25
CA ARG A 70 -37.08 11.46 24.40
C ARG A 70 -37.42 12.75 25.14
N ASN A 71 -37.18 12.73 26.45
CA ASN A 71 -36.96 13.93 27.26
C ASN A 71 -35.78 14.75 26.67
N PRO A 72 -35.93 16.06 26.40
CA PRO A 72 -34.94 16.86 25.64
C PRO A 72 -33.57 17.05 26.32
N ASN A 73 -33.40 16.63 27.58
CA ASN A 73 -32.17 16.86 28.36
C ASN A 73 -31.13 15.72 28.29
N LYS A 74 -31.22 14.79 27.33
CA LYS A 74 -30.30 13.62 27.22
C LYS A 74 -28.83 13.99 26.89
N TYR A 75 -28.53 15.25 26.58
CA TYR A 75 -27.19 15.72 26.20
C TYR A 75 -26.38 16.36 27.33
N GLU A 76 -26.94 16.50 28.54
CA GLU A 76 -26.20 17.09 29.68
C GLU A 76 -24.93 16.28 30.01
N GLY A 77 -25.01 14.94 30.07
CA GLY A 77 -23.85 14.10 30.36
C GLY A 77 -22.72 14.16 29.31
N ILE A 78 -23.05 14.44 28.05
CA ILE A 78 -22.06 14.60 26.98
C ILE A 78 -21.38 15.97 27.09
N ARG A 79 -22.13 17.02 27.46
CA ARG A 79 -21.59 18.36 27.71
C ARG A 79 -20.57 18.34 28.85
N TYR A 80 -20.88 17.69 29.97
CA TYR A 80 -19.95 17.62 31.12
C TYR A 80 -18.66 16.87 30.78
N ARG A 81 -18.71 15.82 29.96
CA ARG A 81 -17.52 15.08 29.55
C ARG A 81 -16.61 15.86 28.60
N ILE A 82 -17.21 16.65 27.70
CA ILE A 82 -16.45 17.55 26.83
C ILE A 82 -15.77 18.63 27.68
N ILE A 83 -16.47 19.16 28.69
CA ILE A 83 -15.91 20.13 29.64
C ILE A 83 -14.77 19.51 30.46
N GLU A 84 -14.94 18.29 30.97
CA GLU A 84 -13.92 17.54 31.72
C GLU A 84 -12.66 17.25 30.89
N LEU A 85 -12.82 16.86 29.61
CA LEU A 85 -11.68 16.64 28.70
C LEU A 85 -11.01 17.94 28.26
N ALA A 86 -11.74 19.06 28.27
CA ALA A 86 -11.21 20.37 27.95
C ALA A 86 -10.45 21.01 29.14
N GLN A 87 -10.64 20.52 30.37
CA GLN A 87 -9.87 20.99 31.51
C GLN A 87 -8.41 20.54 31.36
N PRO A 88 -7.43 21.43 31.63
CA PRO A 88 -6.02 21.07 31.61
C PRO A 88 -5.80 19.97 32.65
N LYS A 89 -5.24 18.84 32.21
CA LYS A 89 -4.91 17.73 33.11
C LYS A 89 -3.97 18.26 34.19
N LEU A 90 -4.38 18.17 35.45
CA LEU A 90 -3.52 18.40 36.60
C LEU A 90 -2.18 17.70 36.37
N GLU A 91 -1.08 18.43 36.55
CA GLU A 91 0.29 18.05 36.20
C GLU A 91 0.69 16.71 36.84
N ASN A 92 0.32 15.61 36.20
CA ASN A 92 0.77 14.31 36.59
C ASN A 92 2.20 14.13 36.06
N ARG A 93 3.18 14.43 36.93
CA ARG A 93 4.26 13.51 37.35
C ARG A 93 5.31 14.28 38.14
N HIS A 94 5.87 13.63 39.17
CA HIS A 94 7.16 13.99 39.75
C HIS A 94 8.19 14.18 38.62
N VAL A 95 8.51 15.43 38.32
CA VAL A 95 9.61 15.79 37.45
C VAL A 95 10.88 15.58 38.28
N HIS A 96 11.82 14.79 37.76
CA HIS A 96 13.08 14.53 38.45
C HIS A 96 13.80 15.85 38.72
N ASN A 97 14.34 16.08 39.93
CA ASN A 97 14.91 17.38 40.34
C ASN A 97 15.96 17.92 39.34
N THR A 98 16.69 17.04 38.67
CA THR A 98 17.67 17.39 37.61
C THR A 98 17.05 18.08 36.39
N CYS A 99 15.74 17.95 36.16
CA CYS A 99 15.02 18.59 35.07
C CYS A 99 14.43 19.96 35.44
N VAL A 100 14.50 20.36 36.73
CA VAL A 100 13.98 21.65 37.21
C VAL A 100 15.00 22.78 37.02
N GLU A 101 16.30 22.46 37.06
CA GLU A 101 17.38 23.46 37.03
C GLU A 101 17.77 23.95 35.61
N ILE A 102 17.27 23.32 34.55
CA ILE A 102 17.60 23.72 33.18
C ILE A 102 16.60 24.79 32.73
N PRO A 103 17.06 26.01 32.37
CA PRO A 103 16.15 27.07 31.95
C PRO A 103 15.36 26.62 30.71
N PRO A 104 14.03 26.82 30.67
CA PRO A 104 13.20 26.37 29.56
C PRO A 104 13.65 27.05 28.26
N GLU A 105 14.02 26.25 27.26
CA GLU A 105 14.37 26.75 25.94
C GLU A 105 13.09 27.28 25.28
N LYS A 106 13.07 28.57 24.93
CA LYS A 106 11.92 29.24 24.30
C LYS A 106 11.46 28.42 23.11
N SER A 107 10.20 27.98 23.13
CA SER A 107 9.69 27.20 22.01
C SER A 107 9.75 28.06 20.75
N TYR A 108 10.28 27.50 19.66
CA TYR A 108 10.22 28.14 18.35
C TYR A 108 8.79 28.06 17.79
N ARG A 109 7.77 28.47 18.55
CA ARG A 109 6.52 28.91 17.93
C ARG A 109 6.89 30.11 17.08
N ARG A 110 6.92 29.91 15.76
CA ARG A 110 7.00 31.04 14.83
C ARG A 110 5.83 31.96 15.20
N PRO A 111 6.08 33.27 15.42
CA PRO A 111 5.01 34.25 15.57
C PRO A 111 3.95 34.00 14.50
N PHE A 112 2.68 34.09 14.87
CA PHE A 112 1.55 33.76 13.99
C PHE A 112 1.68 34.43 12.61
N GLU A 113 2.18 35.67 12.59
CA GLU A 113 2.50 36.45 11.39
C GLU A 113 3.54 35.78 10.47
N LYS A 114 4.60 35.18 11.03
CA LYS A 114 5.60 34.44 10.24
C LYS A 114 5.01 33.15 9.68
N GLN A 115 4.06 32.53 10.38
CA GLN A 115 3.38 31.32 9.92
C GLN A 115 2.38 31.62 8.80
N THR A 116 1.60 32.69 8.91
CA THR A 116 0.67 33.13 7.86
C THR A 116 1.41 33.59 6.62
N ALA A 117 2.52 34.32 6.76
CA ALA A 117 3.39 34.69 5.65
C ALA A 117 4.00 33.46 4.95
N TRP A 118 4.43 32.45 5.72
CA TRP A 118 4.96 31.20 5.17
C TRP A 118 3.88 30.40 4.42
N LEU A 119 2.65 30.34 4.96
CA LEU A 119 1.53 29.71 4.28
C LEU A 119 1.18 30.43 2.97
N LYS A 120 1.08 31.76 2.99
CA LYS A 120 0.80 32.58 1.79
C LYS A 120 1.86 32.39 0.70
N LYS A 121 3.13 32.23 1.08
CA LYS A 121 4.24 31.96 0.16
C LYS A 121 4.18 30.56 -0.47
N ASN A 122 3.67 29.56 0.25
CA ASN A 122 3.62 28.17 -0.23
C ASN A 122 2.27 27.78 -0.84
N SER A 123 1.18 28.49 -0.53
CA SER A 123 -0.14 28.28 -1.11
C SER A 123 -0.23 28.82 -2.54
N ALA A 124 0.63 29.77 -2.90
CA ALA A 124 0.74 30.22 -4.27
C ALA A 124 1.33 29.09 -5.15
N PRO A 125 0.66 28.71 -6.26
CA PRO A 125 1.20 27.71 -7.16
C PRO A 125 2.57 28.19 -7.66
N ARG A 126 3.60 27.36 -7.48
CA ARG A 126 4.94 27.68 -7.96
C ARG A 126 4.86 27.89 -9.47
N LYS A 127 5.14 29.10 -9.94
CA LYS A 127 5.38 29.35 -11.37
C LYS A 127 6.54 28.45 -11.76
N MET A 128 6.27 27.38 -12.49
CA MET A 128 7.31 26.49 -13.00
C MET A 128 8.26 27.37 -13.80
N TYR A 129 9.51 27.49 -13.35
CA TYR A 129 10.53 28.18 -14.10
C TYR A 129 10.69 27.42 -15.41
N ARG A 130 10.17 28.00 -16.49
CA ARG A 130 10.50 27.59 -17.84
C ARG A 130 11.76 28.38 -18.19
N PRO A 131 12.95 27.75 -18.26
CA PRO A 131 14.12 28.46 -18.73
C PRO A 131 13.76 29.11 -20.07
N PRO A 132 14.21 30.35 -20.33
CA PRO A 132 13.99 30.98 -21.62
C PRO A 132 14.48 30.01 -22.70
N ILE A 133 13.71 29.85 -23.76
CA ILE A 133 14.11 29.01 -24.90
C ILE A 133 15.32 29.68 -25.52
N THR A 134 16.51 29.28 -25.09
CA THR A 134 17.75 29.72 -25.71
C THR A 134 17.76 29.11 -27.10
N LYS A 135 17.82 29.95 -28.13
CA LYS A 135 18.09 29.48 -29.48
C LYS A 135 19.43 28.77 -29.41
N LYS A 136 19.43 27.46 -29.62
CA LYS A 136 20.68 26.70 -29.70
C LYS A 136 21.43 27.24 -30.91
N ASN A 137 22.48 28.00 -30.67
CA ASN A 137 23.42 28.37 -31.72
C ASN A 137 24.12 27.07 -32.09
N TYR A 138 23.66 26.41 -33.15
CA TYR A 138 24.42 25.33 -33.76
C TYR A 138 25.65 25.99 -34.38
N THR A 139 26.75 26.04 -33.62
CA THR A 139 28.07 26.25 -34.20
C THR A 139 28.23 25.12 -35.21
N LYS A 140 28.34 25.48 -36.49
CA LYS A 140 28.69 24.51 -37.53
C LYS A 140 29.98 23.85 -37.05
N LEU A 141 29.98 22.52 -36.95
CA LEU A 141 31.18 21.76 -36.61
C LEU A 141 32.28 22.14 -37.59
N SER A 142 33.53 22.23 -37.11
CA SER A 142 34.67 22.40 -37.99
C SER A 142 34.81 21.18 -38.92
N GLU A 143 35.41 21.35 -40.09
CA GLU A 143 35.57 20.26 -41.06
C GLU A 143 36.27 19.04 -40.45
N ALA A 144 37.30 19.27 -39.64
CA ALA A 144 38.00 18.21 -38.91
C ALA A 144 37.11 17.47 -37.89
N GLU A 145 36.16 18.15 -37.25
CA GLU A 145 35.20 17.51 -36.34
C GLU A 145 34.14 16.71 -37.11
N ILE A 146 33.75 17.18 -38.29
CA ILE A 146 32.85 16.47 -39.21
C ILE A 146 33.51 15.18 -39.68
N GLU A 147 34.78 15.22 -40.08
CA GLU A 147 35.56 14.03 -40.47
C GLU A 147 35.68 13.03 -39.32
N ARG A 148 36.09 13.47 -38.13
CA ARG A 148 36.13 12.61 -36.91
C ARG A 148 34.78 11.98 -36.59
N PHE A 149 33.68 12.69 -36.86
CA PHE A 149 32.33 12.17 -36.66
C PHE A 149 32.00 11.09 -37.70
N PHE A 150 32.34 11.29 -38.97
CA PHE A 150 32.17 10.28 -40.02
C PHE A 150 33.03 9.03 -39.78
N GLU A 151 34.28 9.20 -39.34
CA GLU A 151 35.14 8.08 -38.92
C GLU A 151 34.49 7.27 -37.78
N ARG A 152 33.96 7.97 -36.76
CA ARG A 152 33.27 7.31 -35.65
C ARG A 152 32.02 6.56 -36.11
N LEU A 153 31.27 7.11 -37.07
CA LEU A 153 30.12 6.43 -37.68
C LEU A 153 30.56 5.22 -38.52
N ALA A 154 31.69 5.31 -39.21
CA ALA A 154 32.27 4.21 -39.99
C ALA A 154 32.60 3.00 -39.11
N MET A 155 33.04 3.23 -37.86
CA MET A 155 33.30 2.16 -36.89
C MET A 155 32.04 1.48 -36.33
N VAL A 156 30.84 2.07 -36.48
CA VAL A 156 29.60 1.47 -35.97
C VAL A 156 29.14 0.32 -36.88
N PRO A 157 28.95 -0.91 -36.37
CA PRO A 157 28.50 -2.04 -37.18
C PRO A 157 27.11 -1.81 -37.78
N GLU A 158 26.90 -2.28 -39.01
CA GLU A 158 25.66 -2.05 -39.79
C GLU A 158 24.38 -2.48 -39.08
N SER A 159 24.46 -3.53 -38.26
CA SER A 159 23.35 -4.04 -37.45
C SER A 159 22.80 -3.00 -36.46
N LYS A 160 23.65 -2.07 -36.01
CA LYS A 160 23.25 -0.95 -35.14
C LYS A 160 22.77 0.25 -35.95
N ARG A 161 23.30 0.47 -37.17
CA ARG A 161 22.88 1.56 -38.08
C ARG A 161 21.42 1.41 -38.54
N LYS A 162 20.98 0.18 -38.81
CA LYS A 162 19.61 -0.09 -39.28
C LYS A 162 18.52 0.13 -38.22
N LYS A 163 18.86 0.09 -36.91
CA LYS A 163 17.89 0.26 -35.81
C LYS A 163 17.49 1.71 -35.54
N THR A 164 18.32 2.68 -35.93
CA THR A 164 18.08 4.11 -35.71
C THR A 164 17.29 4.77 -36.84
N ILE A 165 17.38 4.25 -38.07
CA ILE A 165 16.79 4.87 -39.26
C ILE A 165 15.28 4.58 -39.39
N THR A 166 14.78 3.46 -38.86
CA THR A 166 13.38 3.04 -39.05
C THR A 166 12.39 3.61 -38.03
N LYS A 167 12.79 4.56 -37.17
CA LYS A 167 11.82 5.25 -36.32
C LYS A 167 11.16 6.36 -37.14
N GLU A 168 10.17 5.97 -37.95
CA GLU A 168 9.29 6.90 -38.62
C GLU A 168 8.75 7.92 -37.61
N HIS A 169 8.94 9.20 -37.91
CA HIS A 169 8.44 10.28 -37.08
C HIS A 169 6.92 10.27 -37.18
N LYS A 170 6.25 9.61 -36.22
CA LYS A 170 4.79 9.62 -36.14
C LYS A 170 4.32 11.07 -36.02
N PRO A 171 3.50 11.59 -36.97
CA PRO A 171 2.99 12.95 -36.87
C PRO A 171 2.25 13.10 -35.54
N LYS A 172 2.33 14.29 -34.94
CA LYS A 172 1.52 14.63 -33.76
C LYS A 172 0.06 14.60 -34.22
N ILE A 173 -0.65 13.55 -33.83
CA ILE A 173 -2.04 13.34 -34.19
C ILE A 173 -2.86 14.41 -33.43
N ASN A 174 -3.30 15.45 -34.14
CA ASN A 174 -4.16 16.51 -33.57
C ASN A 174 -5.62 16.05 -33.40
N THR A 175 -6.00 14.92 -34.02
CA THR A 175 -7.36 14.37 -34.04
C THR A 175 -7.34 12.91 -33.60
N LEU A 176 -8.07 12.55 -32.54
CA LEU A 176 -8.08 11.15 -32.08
C LEU A 176 -8.43 10.20 -33.25
N PRO A 177 -7.71 9.08 -33.41
CA PRO A 177 -8.02 8.11 -34.44
C PRO A 177 -9.42 7.53 -34.21
N ASP A 178 -10.13 7.17 -35.28
CA ASP A 178 -11.52 6.67 -35.22
C ASP A 178 -11.69 5.46 -34.29
N SER A 179 -10.63 4.64 -34.14
CA SER A 179 -10.58 3.53 -33.18
C SER A 179 -10.64 3.97 -31.72
N MET A 180 -10.13 5.16 -31.40
CA MET A 180 -10.26 5.76 -30.07
C MET A 180 -11.59 6.51 -29.93
N LEU A 181 -12.13 7.05 -31.03
CA LEU A 181 -13.44 7.71 -31.01
C LEU A 181 -14.56 6.73 -30.64
N THR A 182 -14.52 5.51 -31.17
CA THR A 182 -15.46 4.43 -30.78
C THR A 182 -15.31 4.04 -29.31
N SER A 183 -14.08 3.98 -28.79
CA SER A 183 -13.85 3.73 -27.35
C SER A 183 -14.35 4.87 -26.48
N VAL A 184 -14.16 6.12 -26.88
CA VAL A 184 -14.65 7.30 -26.15
C VAL A 184 -16.18 7.30 -26.14
N ASN A 185 -16.81 7.02 -27.29
CA ASN A 185 -18.27 6.90 -27.38
C ASN A 185 -18.82 5.72 -26.55
N HIS A 186 -18.09 4.61 -26.46
CA HIS A 186 -18.47 3.49 -25.60
C HIS A 186 -18.37 3.83 -24.10
N LEU A 187 -17.41 4.67 -23.72
CA LEU A 187 -17.19 5.09 -22.33
C LEU A 187 -18.09 6.27 -21.91
N SER A 188 -18.56 7.08 -22.87
CA SER A 188 -19.44 8.23 -22.59
C SER A 188 -20.88 7.81 -22.34
N VAL A 189 -21.31 6.65 -22.83
CA VAL A 189 -22.64 6.10 -22.55
C VAL A 189 -22.64 5.45 -21.16
N PRO A 190 -23.58 5.77 -20.27
CA PRO A 190 -23.69 5.11 -18.98
C PRO A 190 -23.90 3.60 -19.19
N ARG A 191 -23.02 2.79 -18.60
CA ARG A 191 -23.15 1.34 -18.67
C ARG A 191 -24.47 0.93 -18.04
N LYS A 192 -25.32 0.25 -18.82
CA LYS A 192 -26.49 -0.44 -18.25
C LYS A 192 -25.93 -1.45 -17.25
N LEU A 193 -26.32 -1.34 -15.98
CA LEU A 193 -25.98 -2.34 -14.98
C LEU A 193 -26.42 -3.71 -15.52
N ALA A 194 -25.50 -4.68 -15.53
CA ALA A 194 -25.87 -6.05 -15.83
C ALA A 194 -27.02 -6.46 -14.91
N SER A 195 -27.90 -7.37 -15.36
CA SER A 195 -29.01 -7.85 -14.53
C SER A 195 -28.53 -8.36 -13.16
N GLU A 196 -27.34 -8.96 -13.12
CA GLU A 196 -26.66 -9.45 -11.91
C GLU A 196 -26.20 -8.34 -10.95
N MET A 197 -26.01 -7.11 -11.45
CA MET A 197 -25.58 -5.96 -10.66
C MET A 197 -26.75 -5.07 -10.18
N ARG A 198 -27.98 -5.41 -10.57
CA ARG A 198 -29.16 -4.83 -9.93
C ARG A 198 -29.21 -5.39 -8.51
N LEU A 199 -29.60 -4.57 -7.54
CA LEU A 199 -29.84 -5.05 -6.18
C LEU A 199 -30.91 -6.14 -6.24
N ASN A 200 -30.49 -7.39 -6.16
CA ASN A 200 -31.39 -8.52 -6.01
C ASN A 200 -31.98 -8.39 -4.61
N PHE A 201 -33.21 -7.88 -4.49
CA PHE A 201 -33.89 -7.77 -3.20
C PHE A 201 -34.15 -9.14 -2.55
N GLU A 202 -34.02 -10.22 -3.33
CA GLU A 202 -34.08 -11.62 -2.89
C GLU A 202 -32.69 -12.19 -2.52
N PHE A 203 -31.62 -11.40 -2.61
CA PHE A 203 -30.27 -11.85 -2.25
C PHE A 203 -30.16 -11.98 -0.73
N ASP A 204 -30.21 -13.22 -0.25
CA ASP A 204 -29.86 -13.54 1.13
C ASP A 204 -28.33 -13.56 1.28
N PRO A 205 -27.73 -12.62 2.04
CA PRO A 205 -26.28 -12.56 2.22
C PRO A 205 -25.71 -13.77 2.96
N TYR A 206 -26.55 -14.61 3.59
CA TYR A 206 -26.13 -15.81 4.32
C TYR A 206 -26.05 -17.06 3.43
N ILE A 207 -26.66 -17.03 2.24
CA ILE A 207 -26.64 -18.16 1.30
C ILE A 207 -25.49 -17.96 0.31
N ILE A 208 -24.38 -18.67 0.54
CA ILE A 208 -23.23 -18.64 -0.36
C ILE A 208 -23.53 -19.55 -1.56
N PRO A 209 -23.51 -19.03 -2.81
CA PRO A 209 -23.76 -19.85 -3.98
C PRO A 209 -22.65 -20.90 -4.18
N PRO A 210 -22.99 -22.09 -4.69
CA PRO A 210 -22.03 -23.20 -4.82
C PRO A 210 -20.87 -22.88 -5.76
N GLU A 211 -21.07 -21.97 -6.71
CA GLU A 211 -20.02 -21.50 -7.62
C GLU A 211 -18.91 -20.74 -6.88
N VAL A 212 -19.27 -19.93 -5.89
CA VAL A 212 -18.32 -19.18 -5.06
C VAL A 212 -17.56 -20.12 -4.14
N LEU A 213 -18.22 -21.14 -3.60
CA LEU A 213 -17.57 -22.21 -2.81
C LEU A 213 -16.54 -22.99 -3.64
N ASN A 214 -16.82 -23.21 -4.92
CA ASN A 214 -15.95 -23.94 -5.84
C ASN A 214 -14.94 -23.05 -6.58
N HIS A 215 -14.98 -21.73 -6.38
CA HIS A 215 -14.15 -20.79 -7.11
C HIS A 215 -12.67 -20.92 -6.71
N LYS A 216 -11.82 -21.24 -7.70
CA LYS A 216 -10.37 -21.25 -7.51
C LYS A 216 -9.82 -19.82 -7.61
N ALA A 217 -9.19 -19.35 -6.53
CA ALA A 217 -8.55 -18.04 -6.51
C ALA A 217 -7.53 -17.90 -7.65
N SER A 218 -7.42 -16.70 -8.23
CA SER A 218 -6.45 -16.44 -9.29
C SER A 218 -5.01 -16.66 -8.79
N LYS A 219 -4.08 -17.00 -9.68
CA LYS A 219 -2.65 -17.16 -9.33
C LYS A 219 -2.11 -15.96 -8.56
N ARG A 220 -2.42 -14.74 -9.00
CA ARG A 220 -2.03 -13.50 -8.32
C ARG A 220 -2.60 -13.42 -6.90
N THR A 221 -3.86 -13.81 -6.70
CA THR A 221 -4.49 -13.81 -5.39
C THR A 221 -3.85 -14.85 -4.47
N GLN A 222 -3.50 -16.02 -5.01
CA GLN A 222 -2.76 -17.06 -4.28
C GLN A 222 -1.38 -16.55 -3.85
N GLU A 223 -0.60 -15.98 -4.77
CA GLU A 223 0.72 -15.39 -4.50
C GLU A 223 0.69 -14.28 -3.44
N LEU A 224 -0.39 -13.49 -3.39
CA LEU A 224 -0.57 -12.43 -2.39
C LEU A 224 -1.05 -12.95 -1.04
N ALA A 225 -1.81 -14.05 -1.03
CA ALA A 225 -2.31 -14.68 0.18
C ALA A 225 -1.24 -15.57 0.85
N GLU A 226 -0.33 -16.14 0.06
CA GLU A 226 0.80 -16.90 0.57
C GLU A 226 1.75 -15.96 1.34
N PRO A 227 2.10 -16.30 2.60
CA PRO A 227 3.06 -15.51 3.35
C PRO A 227 4.40 -15.57 2.64
N LYS A 228 4.92 -14.41 2.22
CA LYS A 228 6.26 -14.31 1.66
C LYS A 228 7.29 -14.70 2.72
N VAL A 229 7.81 -15.92 2.62
CA VAL A 229 8.97 -16.36 3.40
C VAL A 229 10.20 -15.71 2.77
N TYR A 230 10.62 -14.58 3.33
CA TYR A 230 11.90 -13.99 2.95
C TYR A 230 13.00 -14.80 3.64
N GLU A 231 13.77 -15.56 2.86
CA GLU A 231 15.05 -16.14 3.30
C GLU A 231 16.05 -15.02 3.55
N THR A 232 15.85 -14.31 4.66
CA THR A 232 16.79 -13.34 5.15
C THR A 232 17.86 -14.15 5.88
N SER A 233 18.97 -14.45 5.20
CA SER A 233 20.16 -15.05 5.80
C SER A 233 20.55 -14.36 7.13
N ASN A 234 20.33 -13.04 7.18
CA ASN A 234 20.60 -12.20 8.35
C ASN A 234 19.60 -12.35 9.51
N LEU A 235 18.47 -13.04 9.33
CA LEU A 235 17.49 -13.23 10.42
C LEU A 235 17.89 -14.38 11.36
N LYS A 236 18.65 -15.36 10.86
CA LYS A 236 19.24 -16.41 11.71
C LYS A 236 20.17 -15.81 12.76
N ASP A 237 20.91 -14.76 12.39
CA ASP A 237 21.76 -14.00 13.31
C ASP A 237 20.98 -12.97 14.14
N ALA A 238 19.77 -12.58 13.71
CA ALA A 238 18.93 -11.61 14.41
C ALA A 238 18.05 -12.23 15.50
N VAL A 239 17.73 -13.53 15.40
CA VAL A 239 17.08 -14.28 16.49
C VAL A 239 18.17 -14.62 17.50
N ARG A 240 18.42 -13.71 18.45
CA ARG A 240 19.28 -14.00 19.60
C ARG A 240 18.74 -15.20 20.36
N GLU A 241 19.60 -16.15 20.68
CA GLU A 241 19.26 -17.32 21.49
C GLU A 241 18.65 -16.89 22.84
N ASN A 242 19.15 -15.79 23.41
CA ASN A 242 18.57 -15.15 24.58
C ASN A 242 18.00 -13.76 24.22
N PRO A 243 16.67 -13.56 24.28
CA PRO A 243 16.05 -12.27 23.96
C PRO A 243 16.42 -11.15 24.95
N PHE A 244 16.96 -11.49 26.13
CA PHE A 244 17.38 -10.54 27.15
C PHE A 244 18.87 -10.19 27.07
N GLU A 245 19.64 -10.87 26.22
CA GLU A 245 21.06 -10.59 26.08
C GLU A 245 21.27 -9.29 25.29
N ILE A 246 21.91 -8.31 25.93
CA ILE A 246 22.22 -7.01 25.34
C ILE A 246 23.53 -7.16 24.54
N SER A 247 23.57 -6.70 23.29
CA SER A 247 24.81 -6.74 22.53
C SER A 247 25.88 -5.86 23.16
N ARG A 248 27.13 -6.36 23.17
CA ARG A 248 28.29 -5.59 23.65
C ARG A 248 28.46 -4.24 22.92
N SER A 249 28.05 -4.18 21.65
CA SER A 249 28.02 -2.92 20.88
C SER A 249 27.01 -1.92 21.41
N ALA A 250 25.84 -2.38 21.89
CA ALA A 250 24.83 -1.52 22.50
C ALA A 250 25.33 -0.97 23.85
N LEU A 251 26.04 -1.78 24.64
CA LEU A 251 26.66 -1.33 25.89
C LEU A 251 27.75 -0.27 25.67
N LYS A 252 28.50 -0.36 24.57
CA LYS A 252 29.54 0.61 24.20
C LYS A 252 29.02 1.82 23.43
N TYR A 253 27.75 1.82 23.02
CA TYR A 253 27.20 2.85 22.15
C TYR A 253 27.07 4.19 22.88
N LYS A 254 27.67 5.23 22.30
CA LYS A 254 27.48 6.61 22.74
C LYS A 254 26.37 7.26 21.91
N ALA A 255 25.34 7.78 22.58
CA ALA A 255 24.21 8.42 21.90
C ALA A 255 24.68 9.59 21.02
N THR A 256 24.26 9.59 19.75
CA THR A 256 24.55 10.67 18.81
C THR A 256 23.89 11.98 19.26
N PRO A 257 24.43 13.15 18.85
CA PRO A 257 23.87 14.45 19.24
C PRO A 257 22.39 14.59 18.84
N LEU A 258 21.98 14.02 17.70
CA LEU A 258 20.58 14.01 17.27
C LEU A 258 19.68 13.23 18.22
N ILE A 259 20.09 12.03 18.64
CA ILE A 259 19.31 11.20 19.56
C ILE A 259 19.18 11.90 20.92
N LYS A 260 20.26 12.51 21.41
CA LYS A 260 20.21 13.34 22.62
C LYS A 260 19.21 14.49 22.48
N LYS A 261 19.22 15.19 21.34
CA LYS A 261 18.28 16.28 21.05
C LYS A 261 16.82 15.81 20.97
N LEU A 262 16.56 14.63 20.41
CA LEU A 262 15.21 14.08 20.29
C LEU A 262 14.66 13.53 21.60
N ALA A 263 15.54 13.03 22.48
CA ALA A 263 15.16 12.52 23.80
C ALA A 263 14.77 13.64 24.78
N MET A 264 15.16 14.89 24.50
CA MET A 264 14.73 16.04 25.29
C MET A 264 13.24 16.31 25.07
N PRO A 265 12.44 16.49 26.14
CA PRO A 265 11.02 16.78 26.02
C PRO A 265 10.81 18.13 25.32
N LYS A 266 9.88 18.16 24.36
CA LYS A 266 9.48 19.41 23.71
C LYS A 266 8.47 20.12 24.60
N GLN A 267 8.80 21.33 25.06
CA GLN A 267 7.82 22.20 25.68
C GLN A 267 7.04 22.95 24.59
N TYR A 268 5.72 22.96 24.75
CA TYR A 268 4.80 23.70 23.89
C TYR A 268 4.35 24.91 24.70
N ASP A 269 4.75 26.11 24.26
CA ASP A 269 4.10 27.36 24.69
C ASP A 269 2.66 27.41 24.15
#